data_AF-A0A379W3K2-F1
#
_entry.id   AF-A0A379W3K2-F1
#
_cell.length_a   1.000
_cell.length_b   1.000
_cell.length_c   1.000
_cell.angle_alpha   90.00
_cell.angle_beta   90.00
_cell.angle_gamma   90.00
#
_symmetry.space_group_name_H-M   'P 1'
#
loop_
_entity.id
_entity.type
_entity.pdbx_description
1 polymer ?
#
loop_
_entity_poly.entity_id
_entity_poly.type
_entity_poly.pdbx_seq_one_letter_code
_entity_poly.pdbx_strand_id
1 'polypeptide(L)'
;MAEAERFLPSFTDKVEAILEKHGIPDEHIVMRVTGCPNGCGRAMLAEIGLVGKAPGRYNLHLGGNRIGSRIPRMYKENIAEPDILASLDELIGRWAKEREAGEGFGDFTVRAGIIRPVLDPARDFWE
;
A
#
# COMPACT_ATOMS: atom_id res chain seq x y z
N MET A 1 -17.43 -5.19 -0.92
CA MET A 1 -16.45 -6.24 -1.29
C MET A 1 -15.98 -5.98 -2.72
N ALA A 2 -14.79 -6.46 -3.08
CA ALA A 2 -14.18 -6.33 -4.41
C ALA A 2 -13.44 -7.62 -4.80
N GLU A 3 -12.98 -7.71 -6.05
CA GLU A 3 -12.09 -8.79 -6.50
C GLU A 3 -10.74 -8.75 -5.77
N ALA A 4 -10.02 -9.87 -5.73
CA ALA A 4 -8.67 -9.94 -5.19
C ALA A 4 -7.76 -10.79 -6.07
N GLU A 5 -7.94 -12.12 -6.07
CA GLU A 5 -7.10 -13.05 -6.84
C GLU A 5 -7.09 -12.73 -8.35
N ARG A 6 -8.26 -12.48 -8.96
CA ARG A 6 -8.35 -12.18 -10.40
C ARG A 6 -7.90 -10.76 -10.76
N PHE A 7 -7.86 -9.87 -9.79
CA PHE A 7 -7.41 -8.48 -9.94
C PHE A 7 -5.89 -8.36 -9.80
N LEU A 8 -5.28 -9.20 -8.97
CA LEU A 8 -3.88 -9.06 -8.57
C LEU A 8 -2.88 -9.13 -9.74
N PRO A 9 -2.97 -10.07 -10.72
CA PRO A 9 -1.98 -10.16 -11.79
C PRO A 9 -1.82 -8.86 -12.58
N SER A 10 -2.92 -8.33 -13.12
CA SER A 10 -2.89 -7.11 -13.93
C SER A 10 -2.58 -5.85 -13.12
N PHE A 11 -2.89 -5.86 -11.82
CA PHE A 11 -2.51 -4.76 -10.94
C PHE A 11 -1.01 -4.77 -10.61
N THR A 12 -0.42 -5.95 -10.39
CA THR A 12 1.02 -6.10 -10.19
C THR A 12 1.79 -5.61 -11.41
N ASP A 13 1.38 -5.98 -12.63
CA ASP A 13 2.01 -5.50 -13.88
C ASP A 13 2.09 -3.97 -13.94
N LYS A 14 1.02 -3.29 -13.50
CA LYS A 14 0.95 -1.81 -13.49
C LYS A 14 1.84 -1.19 -12.43
N VAL A 15 1.98 -1.83 -11.27
CA VAL A 15 2.88 -1.37 -10.20
C VAL A 15 4.34 -1.59 -10.57
N GLU A 16 4.66 -2.72 -11.21
CA GLU A 16 6.00 -2.98 -11.76
C GLU A 16 6.38 -1.93 -12.81
N ALA A 17 5.46 -1.57 -13.71
CA ALA A 17 5.67 -0.48 -14.66
C ALA A 17 5.92 0.89 -13.97
N ILE A 18 5.31 1.14 -12.80
CA ILE A 18 5.60 2.34 -11.99
C ILE A 18 7.00 2.27 -11.37
N LEU A 19 7.43 1.11 -10.86
CA LEU A 19 8.78 0.91 -10.32
C LEU A 19 9.84 1.12 -11.41
N GLU A 20 9.62 0.57 -12.61
CA GLU A 20 10.46 0.79 -13.79
C GLU A 20 10.54 2.26 -14.16
N LYS A 21 9.38 2.94 -14.25
CA LYS A 21 9.28 4.38 -14.55
C LYS A 21 10.12 5.24 -13.61
N HIS A 22 10.19 4.88 -12.32
CA HIS A 22 10.95 5.61 -11.31
C HIS A 22 12.37 5.09 -11.09
N GLY A 23 12.83 4.16 -11.93
CA GLY A 23 14.24 3.71 -11.96
C GLY A 23 14.63 2.78 -10.80
N ILE A 24 13.66 2.08 -10.21
CA ILE A 24 13.89 1.12 -9.11
C ILE A 24 13.25 -0.26 -9.37
N PRO A 25 13.48 -0.88 -10.54
CA PRO A 25 12.81 -2.14 -10.93
C PRO A 25 13.19 -3.34 -10.05
N ASP A 26 14.39 -3.32 -9.44
CA ASP A 26 14.88 -4.41 -8.58
C ASP A 26 14.39 -4.30 -7.13
N GLU A 27 13.69 -3.21 -6.80
CA GLU A 27 13.09 -3.03 -5.48
C GLU A 27 11.75 -3.73 -5.38
N HIS A 28 11.37 -4.06 -4.14
CA HIS A 28 10.07 -4.62 -3.85
C HIS A 28 9.36 -3.85 -2.74
N ILE A 29 8.03 -3.91 -2.82
CA ILE A 29 7.11 -3.40 -1.81
C ILE A 29 6.20 -4.56 -1.42
N VAL A 30 6.02 -4.82 -0.13
CA VAL A 30 5.06 -5.82 0.34
C VAL A 30 3.65 -5.30 0.07
N MET A 31 3.10 -5.64 -1.09
CA MET A 31 1.76 -5.26 -1.53
C MET A 31 0.80 -6.43 -1.45
N ARG A 32 -0.39 -6.21 -0.89
CA ARG A 32 -1.41 -7.26 -0.72
C ARG A 32 -2.82 -6.72 -0.95
N VAL A 33 -3.67 -7.58 -1.52
CA VAL A 33 -5.08 -7.30 -1.76
C VAL A 33 -5.94 -8.29 -0.97
N THR A 34 -6.95 -7.79 -0.27
CA THR A 34 -8.01 -8.61 0.35
C THR A 34 -9.36 -8.12 -0.15
N GLY A 35 -10.23 -9.04 -0.62
CA GLY A 35 -11.50 -8.67 -1.26
C GLY A 35 -12.57 -8.11 -0.31
N CYS A 36 -12.40 -8.31 1.00
CA CYS A 36 -13.30 -7.82 2.04
C CYS A 36 -12.53 -7.58 3.36
N PRO A 37 -13.13 -6.87 4.34
CA PRO A 37 -12.44 -6.52 5.59
C PRO A 37 -12.16 -7.69 6.53
N ASN A 38 -12.59 -8.92 6.20
CA ASN A 38 -12.20 -10.13 6.96
C ASN A 38 -10.70 -10.42 6.88
N GLY A 39 -10.00 -9.88 5.88
CA GLY A 39 -8.53 -9.80 5.90
C GLY A 39 -7.76 -11.08 5.52
N CYS A 40 -8.37 -12.04 4.83
CA CYS A 40 -7.71 -13.30 4.41
C CYS A 40 -6.39 -13.07 3.64
N GLY A 41 -6.34 -12.00 2.82
CA GLY A 41 -5.15 -11.62 2.06
C GLY A 41 -4.03 -11.00 2.90
N ARG A 42 -4.21 -10.84 4.22
CA ARG A 42 -3.24 -10.23 5.16
C ARG A 42 -2.80 -8.81 4.76
N ALA A 43 -3.69 -8.04 4.14
CA ALA A 43 -3.44 -6.66 3.72
C ALA A 43 -3.13 -5.71 4.89
N MET A 44 -3.61 -6.02 6.10
CA MET A 44 -3.33 -5.26 7.32
C MET A 44 -1.94 -5.53 7.92
N LEU A 45 -1.06 -6.24 7.21
CA LEU A 45 0.35 -6.45 7.55
C LEU A 45 1.22 -6.24 6.29
N ALA A 46 0.80 -5.35 5.41
CA ALA A 46 1.47 -5.00 4.16
C ALA A 46 2.01 -3.57 4.23
N GLU A 47 3.03 -3.25 3.42
CA GLU A 47 3.44 -1.87 3.20
C GLU A 47 2.36 -1.11 2.42
N ILE A 48 1.77 -1.76 1.41
CA ILE A 48 0.60 -1.31 0.65
C ILE A 48 -0.52 -2.35 0.79
N GLY A 49 -1.61 -1.99 1.44
CA GLY A 49 -2.78 -2.85 1.63
C GLY A 49 -4.00 -2.33 0.87
N LEU A 50 -4.64 -3.19 0.07
CA LEU A 50 -5.93 -2.90 -0.54
C LEU A 50 -7.02 -3.74 0.13
N VAL A 51 -8.05 -3.09 0.68
CA VAL A 51 -9.19 -3.74 1.32
C VAL A 51 -10.47 -3.45 0.53
N GLY A 52 -11.06 -4.49 -0.08
CA GLY A 52 -12.19 -4.36 -0.99
C GLY A 52 -13.46 -3.83 -0.32
N LYS A 53 -14.02 -2.73 -0.86
CA LYS A 53 -15.18 -2.03 -0.32
C LYS A 53 -16.41 -2.13 -1.21
N ALA A 54 -16.26 -2.03 -2.53
CA ALA A 54 -17.32 -2.24 -3.53
C ALA A 54 -16.72 -2.80 -4.83
N PRO A 55 -17.52 -3.29 -5.80
CA PRO A 55 -16.97 -3.76 -7.07
C PRO A 55 -16.02 -2.74 -7.70
N GLY A 56 -14.75 -3.13 -7.91
CA GLY A 56 -13.70 -2.26 -8.45
C GLY A 56 -13.20 -1.15 -7.51
N ARG A 57 -13.55 -1.16 -6.21
CA ARG A 57 -13.20 -0.11 -5.25
C ARG A 57 -12.62 -0.65 -3.95
N TYR A 58 -11.56 -0.01 -3.46
CA TYR A 58 -10.78 -0.45 -2.32
C TYR A 58 -10.51 0.70 -1.36
N ASN A 59 -10.32 0.39 -0.09
CA ASN A 59 -9.59 1.25 0.84
C ASN A 59 -8.10 0.99 0.63
N LEU A 60 -7.33 2.05 0.46
CA LEU A 60 -5.88 2.01 0.34
C LEU A 60 -5.28 2.28 1.73
N HIS A 61 -4.50 1.33 2.22
CA HIS A 61 -3.78 1.40 3.48
C HIS A 61 -2.27 1.48 3.23
N LEU A 62 -1.57 2.35 3.95
CA LEU A 62 -0.13 2.58 3.83
C LEU A 62 0.57 2.54 5.20
N GLY A 63 1.89 2.33 5.18
CA GLY A 63 2.72 2.53 6.37
C GLY A 63 2.96 1.28 7.22
N GLY A 64 2.71 0.08 6.69
CA GLY A 64 3.28 -1.15 7.26
C GLY A 64 4.80 -1.21 7.05
N ASN A 65 5.42 -2.38 7.23
CA ASN A 65 6.85 -2.55 6.99
C ASN A 65 7.15 -3.93 6.37
N ARG A 66 8.36 -4.10 5.83
CA ARG A 66 8.78 -5.33 5.13
C ARG A 66 8.65 -6.59 5.98
N ILE A 67 8.91 -6.48 7.28
CA ILE A 67 8.85 -7.62 8.21
C ILE A 67 7.44 -7.92 8.75
N GLY A 68 6.44 -7.08 8.45
CA GLY A 68 5.06 -7.29 8.87
C GLY A 68 4.80 -7.11 10.36
N SER A 69 5.53 -6.22 11.04
CA SER A 69 5.36 -5.93 12.48
C SER A 69 4.52 -4.68 12.78
N ARG A 70 4.06 -3.95 11.75
CA ARG A 70 3.25 -2.73 11.90
C ARG A 70 2.01 -2.78 11.00
N ILE A 71 0.88 -2.35 11.54
CA ILE A 71 -0.40 -2.27 10.83
C ILE A 71 -0.42 -1.00 9.97
N PRO A 72 -0.79 -1.06 8.67
CA PRO A 72 -0.90 0.12 7.82
C PRO A 72 -2.21 0.87 8.12
N ARG A 73 -2.12 2.21 8.19
CA ARG A 73 -3.26 3.11 8.40
C ARG A 73 -3.99 3.35 7.08
N MET A 74 -5.30 3.57 7.15
CA MET A 74 -6.07 3.97 5.96
C MET A 74 -5.59 5.32 5.44
N TYR A 75 -5.16 5.36 4.19
CA TYR A 75 -4.69 6.57 3.51
C TYR A 75 -5.79 7.20 2.65
N LYS A 76 -6.50 6.36 1.87
CA LYS A 76 -7.65 6.78 1.06
C LYS A 76 -8.75 5.75 1.15
N GLU A 77 -9.98 6.22 1.24
CA GLU A 77 -11.15 5.36 1.40
C GLU A 77 -11.93 5.24 0.09
N ASN A 78 -12.37 4.02 -0.23
CA ASN A 78 -13.30 3.75 -1.32
C ASN A 78 -12.86 4.41 -2.65
N ILE A 79 -11.71 4.04 -3.17
CA ILE A 79 -11.17 4.58 -4.43
C ILE A 79 -11.06 3.49 -5.50
N ALA A 80 -11.14 3.91 -6.77
CA ALA A 80 -11.01 3.00 -7.89
C ALA A 80 -9.55 2.74 -8.24
N GLU A 81 -9.27 1.68 -8.99
CA GLU A 81 -7.92 1.32 -9.42
C GLU A 81 -7.11 2.49 -10.04
N PRO A 82 -7.65 3.32 -10.96
CA PRO A 82 -6.88 4.43 -11.52
C PRO A 82 -6.41 5.44 -10.46
N ASP A 83 -7.24 5.72 -9.45
CA ASP A 83 -6.91 6.64 -8.36
C ASP A 83 -5.84 6.05 -7.42
N ILE A 84 -5.89 4.73 -7.23
CA ILE A 84 -4.86 3.99 -6.47
C ILE A 84 -3.54 4.11 -7.22
N LEU A 85 -3.50 3.80 -8.52
CA LEU A 85 -2.28 3.85 -9.34
C LEU A 85 -1.71 5.26 -9.41
N ALA A 86 -2.53 6.30 -9.57
CA ALA A 86 -2.07 7.69 -9.54
C ALA A 86 -1.42 8.06 -8.18
N SER A 87 -2.01 7.57 -7.07
CA SER A 87 -1.43 7.77 -5.75
C SER A 87 -0.09 7.02 -5.60
N LEU A 88 -0.01 5.78 -6.07
CA LEU A 88 1.22 4.99 -6.00
C LEU A 88 2.33 5.57 -6.89
N ASP A 89 2.00 6.06 -8.09
CA ASP A 89 2.95 6.71 -8.99
C ASP A 89 3.62 7.92 -8.33
N GLU A 90 2.84 8.79 -7.68
CA GLU A 90 3.38 9.92 -6.93
C GLU A 90 4.28 9.46 -5.76
N LEU A 91 3.78 8.55 -4.93
CA LEU A 91 4.45 8.14 -3.70
C LEU A 91 5.71 7.32 -3.96
N ILE A 92 5.68 6.41 -4.93
CA ILE A 92 6.85 5.63 -5.35
C ILE A 92 7.89 6.55 -5.99
N GLY A 93 7.46 7.55 -6.78
CA GLY A 93 8.37 8.55 -7.34
C GLY A 93 9.09 9.38 -6.27
N ARG A 94 8.41 9.67 -5.15
CA ARG A 94 9.05 10.29 -3.98
C ARG A 94 9.99 9.33 -3.27
N TRP A 95 9.54 8.09 -3.01
CA TRP A 95 10.38 7.07 -2.36
C TRP A 95 11.69 6.82 -3.12
N ALA A 96 11.63 6.71 -4.45
CA ALA A 96 12.81 6.51 -5.28
C ALA A 96 13.88 7.60 -5.12
N LYS A 97 13.47 8.85 -4.80
CA LYS A 97 14.35 10.03 -4.69
C LYS A 97 14.76 10.37 -3.26
N GLU A 98 13.87 10.12 -2.30
CA GLU A 98 13.97 10.64 -0.93
C GLU A 98 14.31 9.55 0.09
N ARG A 99 14.38 8.27 -0.32
CA ARG A 99 14.65 7.16 0.60
C ARG A 99 16.06 7.14 1.16
N GLU A 100 16.18 6.65 2.39
CA GLU A 100 17.47 6.31 2.98
C GLU A 100 17.99 4.96 2.43
N ALA A 101 19.27 4.67 2.66
CA ALA A 101 19.90 3.45 2.15
C ALA A 101 19.23 2.20 2.75
N GLY A 102 18.64 1.36 1.89
CA GLY A 102 17.94 0.13 2.30
C GLY A 102 16.53 0.35 2.90
N GLU A 103 16.02 1.58 2.89
CA GLU A 103 14.70 1.91 3.44
C GLU A 103 13.56 1.33 2.58
N GLY A 104 12.66 0.57 3.22
CA GLY A 104 11.44 0.07 2.60
C GLY A 104 10.38 1.17 2.42
N PHE A 105 9.49 0.99 1.44
CA PHE A 105 8.46 1.96 1.10
C PHE A 105 7.54 2.30 2.27
N GLY A 106 7.15 1.30 3.06
CA GLY A 106 6.26 1.50 4.19
C GLY A 106 6.87 2.35 5.31
N ASP A 107 8.15 2.14 5.63
CA ASP A 107 8.89 2.97 6.59
C ASP A 107 9.11 4.39 6.04
N PHE A 108 9.44 4.52 4.75
CA PHE A 108 9.53 5.80 4.07
C PHE A 108 8.24 6.63 4.20
N THR A 109 7.07 6.04 3.95
CA THR A 109 5.80 6.79 4.03
C THR A 109 5.54 7.35 5.44
N VAL A 110 6.01 6.66 6.48
CA VAL A 110 5.92 7.13 7.87
C VAL A 110 6.94 8.23 8.13
N ARG A 111 8.22 8.02 7.78
CA ARG A 111 9.31 8.98 8.00
C ARG A 111 9.07 10.30 7.26
N ALA A 112 8.60 10.22 6.02
CA ALA A 112 8.33 11.39 5.16
C ALA A 112 7.01 12.10 5.51
N GLY A 113 6.30 11.68 6.57
CA GLY A 113 5.06 12.31 7.03
C GLY A 113 3.86 12.13 6.10
N ILE A 114 3.92 11.18 5.16
CA ILE A 114 2.80 10.87 4.25
C ILE A 114 1.64 10.24 5.02
N ILE A 115 1.96 9.38 6.00
CA ILE A 115 0.96 8.73 6.86
C ILE A 115 1.46 8.61 8.30
N ARG A 116 0.56 8.81 9.28
CA ARG A 116 0.88 8.57 10.69
C ARG A 116 0.97 7.06 10.96
N PRO A 117 1.97 6.59 11.74
CA PRO A 117 2.05 5.18 12.09
C PRO A 117 0.88 4.76 12.98
N VAL A 118 0.58 3.46 13.00
CA VAL A 118 -0.27 2.81 13.99
C VAL A 118 0.65 2.22 15.05
N LEU A 119 0.56 2.71 16.28
CA LEU A 119 1.44 2.35 17.40
C LEU A 119 0.70 1.55 18.47
N ASP A 120 -0.57 1.90 18.72
CA ASP A 120 -1.47 1.19 19.63
C ASP A 120 -2.80 0.94 18.93
N PRO A 121 -2.93 -0.14 18.12
CA PRO A 121 -4.05 -0.32 17.21
C PRO A 121 -5.41 -0.43 17.91
N ALA A 122 -5.44 -0.75 19.21
CA ALA A 122 -6.67 -0.76 19.99
C ALA A 122 -7.21 0.67 20.26
N ARG A 123 -6.36 1.69 20.13
CA ARG A 123 -6.68 3.09 20.45
C ARG A 123 -6.52 4.02 19.25
N ASP A 124 -5.45 3.86 18.48
CA ASP A 124 -5.03 4.85 17.48
C ASP A 124 -5.33 4.44 16.03
N PHE A 125 -5.86 3.24 15.77
CA PHE A 125 -5.98 2.73 14.40
C PHE A 125 -6.93 3.54 13.51
N TRP A 126 -7.98 4.13 14.09
CA TRP A 126 -9.02 4.87 13.38
C TRP A 126 -8.83 6.39 13.36
N GLU A 127 -7.75 6.88 13.99
CA GLU A 127 -7.41 8.31 14.04
C GLU A 127 -6.84 8.90 12.73
#